data_AF-A0A928PJH6-F1
#
_entry.id   AF-A0A928PJH6-F1
#
_cell.length_a   1.000
_cell.length_b   1.000
_cell.length_c   1.000
_cell.angle_alpha   90.00
_cell.angle_beta   90.00
_cell.angle_gamma   90.00
#
_symmetry.space_group_name_H-M   'P 1'
#
loop_
_entity.id
_entity.type
_entity.pdbx_description
1 polymer ?
#
loop_
_entity_poly.entity_id
_entity_poly.type
_entity_poly.pdbx_seq_one_letter_code
_entity_poly.pdbx_strand_id
1 'polypeptide(L)'
;MREWSVDDKRVYLEQYPLALAKISRCYLLSAKNADKSEKYKREMSEAILLRDFIEDDIGKIADQVESEVLAQKYLCGKTLEETAELLNYSKRQVERIHVSALEHLMPSYVS
;
A
#
# COMPACT_ATOMS: atom_id res chain seq x y z
N MET A 1 -7.25 -4.70 -20.67
CA MET A 1 -6.61 -4.16 -19.45
C MET A 1 -7.75 -3.57 -18.62
N ARG A 2 -7.94 -4.00 -17.37
CA ARG A 2 -9.02 -3.44 -16.53
C ARG A 2 -8.64 -1.98 -16.21
N GLU A 3 -9.49 -1.03 -16.54
CA GLU A 3 -9.31 0.34 -16.08
C GLU A 3 -9.65 0.39 -14.59
N TRP A 4 -8.67 0.81 -13.78
CA TRP A 4 -8.85 0.98 -12.35
C TRP A 4 -9.39 2.37 -12.07
N SER A 5 -10.55 2.46 -11.40
CA SER A 5 -11.04 3.74 -10.90
C SER A 5 -10.15 4.27 -9.77
N VAL A 6 -10.22 5.58 -9.47
CA VAL A 6 -9.54 6.18 -8.32
C VAL A 6 -9.91 5.47 -7.02
N ASP A 7 -11.17 5.05 -6.88
CA ASP A 7 -11.64 4.31 -5.70
C ASP A 7 -11.06 2.88 -5.65
N ASP A 8 -10.95 2.17 -6.78
CA ASP A 8 -10.31 0.86 -6.83
C ASP A 8 -8.84 0.94 -6.41
N LYS A 9 -8.13 1.97 -6.90
CA LYS A 9 -6.73 2.22 -6.54
C LYS A 9 -6.56 2.55 -5.07
N ARG A 10 -7.49 3.34 -4.50
CA ARG A 10 -7.53 3.59 -3.05
C ARG A 10 -7.68 2.29 -2.27
N VAL A 11 -8.65 1.46 -2.62
CA VAL A 11 -8.91 0.16 -1.98
C VAL A 11 -7.70 -0.77 -2.11
N TYR A 12 -6.99 -0.74 -3.24
CA TYR A 12 -5.73 -1.46 -3.41
C TYR A 12 -4.67 -1.04 -2.40
N LEU A 13 -4.39 0.27 -2.30
CA LEU A 13 -3.39 0.78 -1.36
C LEU A 13 -3.78 0.55 0.12
N GLU A 14 -5.08 0.59 0.44
CA GLU A 14 -5.60 0.30 1.79
C GLU A 14 -5.36 -1.16 2.24
N GLN A 15 -5.02 -2.07 1.32
CA GLN A 15 -4.65 -3.45 1.67
C GLN A 15 -3.24 -3.56 2.25
N TYR A 16 -2.37 -2.56 2.08
CA TYR A 16 -0.99 -2.59 2.59
C TYR A 16 -0.89 -2.91 4.10
N PRO A 17 -1.58 -2.19 5.01
CA PRO A 17 -1.53 -2.52 6.45
C PRO A 17 -2.09 -3.92 6.75
N LEU A 18 -3.07 -4.39 5.98
CA LEU A 18 -3.63 -5.74 6.11
C LEU A 18 -2.62 -6.82 5.67
N ALA A 19 -1.85 -6.55 4.62
CA ALA A 19 -0.76 -7.40 4.17
C ALA A 19 0.31 -7.53 5.24
N LEU A 20 0.77 -6.42 5.83
CA LEU A 20 1.74 -6.43 6.94
C LEU A 20 1.23 -7.23 8.15
N ALA A 21 -0.04 -7.03 8.53
CA ALA A 21 -0.66 -7.78 9.62
C ALA A 21 -0.77 -9.28 9.31
N LYS A 22 -1.10 -9.65 8.06
CA LYS A 22 -1.17 -11.04 7.60
C LYS A 22 0.21 -11.70 7.62
N ILE A 23 1.26 -11.02 7.15
CA ILE A 23 2.65 -11.51 7.21
C ILE A 23 3.03 -11.83 8.66
N SER A 24 2.84 -10.87 9.56
CA SER A 24 3.18 -11.02 10.99
C SER A 24 2.41 -12.18 11.63
N ARG A 25 1.10 -12.28 11.34
CA ARG A 25 0.25 -13.36 11.85
C ARG A 25 0.69 -14.73 11.32
N CYS A 26 0.92 -14.86 10.02
CA CYS A 26 1.33 -16.11 9.41
C CYS A 26 2.71 -16.57 9.92
N TYR A 27 3.66 -15.65 10.10
CA TYR A 27 4.95 -15.94 10.71
C TYR A 27 4.78 -16.59 12.10
N LEU A 28 4.01 -15.94 12.99
CA LEU A 28 3.74 -16.45 14.34
C LEU A 28 3.02 -17.80 14.34
N LEU A 29 2.03 -17.99 13.46
CA LEU A 29 1.27 -19.23 13.38
C LEU A 29 2.09 -20.39 12.81
N SER A 30 2.96 -20.11 11.83
CA SER A 30 3.87 -21.11 11.24
C SER A 30 4.88 -21.65 12.24
N ALA A 31 5.33 -20.81 13.19
CA ALA A 31 6.23 -21.20 14.27
C ALA A 31 5.53 -22.05 15.34
N LYS A 32 4.23 -21.81 15.57
CA LYS A 32 3.44 -22.52 16.60
C LYS A 32 2.81 -23.82 16.11
N ASN A 33 2.61 -23.99 14.80
CA ASN A 33 1.86 -25.11 14.23
C ASN A 33 2.64 -25.76 13.08
N ALA A 34 3.44 -26.78 13.40
CA ALA A 34 4.24 -27.51 12.40
C ALA A 34 3.36 -28.12 11.30
N ASP A 35 2.23 -28.73 11.65
CA ASP A 35 1.32 -29.42 10.71
C ASP A 35 0.67 -28.49 9.68
N LYS A 36 0.55 -27.19 10.00
CA LYS A 36 -0.05 -26.17 9.12
C LYS A 36 0.98 -25.17 8.60
N SER A 37 2.27 -25.41 8.86
CA SER A 37 3.36 -24.48 8.54
C SER A 37 3.36 -24.13 7.06
N GLU A 38 3.16 -25.11 6.18
CA GLU A 38 3.17 -24.90 4.73
C GLU A 38 2.01 -24.01 4.24
N LYS A 39 0.82 -24.16 4.82
CA LYS A 39 -0.32 -23.29 4.52
C LYS A 39 -0.01 -21.84 4.89
N TYR A 40 0.51 -21.62 6.09
CA TYR A 40 0.86 -20.27 6.55
C TYR A 40 2.00 -19.64 5.75
N LYS A 41 2.97 -20.44 5.29
CA LYS A 41 4.04 -19.96 4.39
C LYS A 41 3.50 -19.49 3.05
N ARG A 42 2.54 -20.21 2.46
CA ARG A 42 1.88 -19.79 1.22
C ARG A 42 1.10 -18.48 1.40
N GLU A 43 0.25 -18.42 2.42
CA GLU A 43 -0.50 -17.20 2.75
C GLU A 43 0.40 -16.00 3.06
N MET A 44 1.55 -16.23 3.70
CA MET A 44 2.57 -15.22 3.98
C MET A 44 3.23 -14.75 2.68
N SER A 45 3.54 -15.67 1.77
CA SER A 45 4.18 -15.34 0.48
C SER A 45 3.26 -14.49 -0.39
N GLU A 46 1.96 -14.81 -0.46
CA GLU A 46 0.97 -13.97 -1.15
C GLU A 46 0.89 -12.56 -0.55
N ALA A 47 0.92 -12.44 0.78
CA ALA A 47 0.88 -11.14 1.45
C ALA A 47 2.17 -10.33 1.23
N ILE A 48 3.32 -11.00 1.18
CA ILE A 48 4.61 -10.40 0.81
C ILE A 48 4.55 -9.86 -0.61
N LEU A 49 4.04 -10.64 -1.56
CA LEU A 49 3.91 -10.19 -2.94
C LEU A 49 3.02 -8.94 -3.04
N LEU A 50 1.85 -8.95 -2.42
CA LEU A 50 0.96 -7.78 -2.41
C LEU A 50 1.64 -6.53 -1.81
N ARG A 51 2.36 -6.69 -0.70
CA ARG A 51 3.15 -5.59 -0.10
C ARG A 51 4.17 -5.06 -1.11
N ASP A 52 4.96 -5.95 -1.72
CA ASP A 52 6.04 -5.57 -2.64
C ASP A 52 5.49 -4.87 -3.88
N PHE A 53 4.36 -5.33 -4.42
CA PHE A 53 3.69 -4.65 -5.53
C PHE A 53 3.21 -3.25 -5.16
N ILE A 54 2.63 -3.06 -3.96
CA ILE A 54 2.19 -1.73 -3.53
C ILE A 54 3.38 -0.78 -3.38
N GLU A 55 4.47 -1.23 -2.75
CA GLU A 55 5.70 -0.43 -2.58
C GLU A 55 6.31 -0.04 -3.94
N ASP A 56 6.41 -1.01 -4.86
CA ASP A 56 6.96 -0.80 -6.21
C ASP A 56 6.06 0.10 -7.08
N ASP A 57 4.74 -0.09 -7.03
CA ASP A 57 3.79 0.74 -7.79
C ASP A 57 3.81 2.20 -7.32
N ILE A 58 3.91 2.46 -6.01
CA ILE A 58 4.11 3.82 -5.48
C ILE A 58 5.47 4.37 -5.92
N GLY A 59 6.52 3.56 -5.87
CA GLY A 59 7.88 3.95 -6.25
C GLY A 59 8.06 4.26 -7.74
N LYS A 60 7.18 3.75 -8.61
CA LYS A 60 7.18 3.99 -10.06
C LYS A 60 6.50 5.29 -10.47
N ILE A 61 5.82 5.99 -9.56
CA ILE A 61 5.20 7.29 -9.86
C ILE A 61 6.31 8.30 -10.17
N ALA A 62 6.21 8.94 -11.34
CA ALA A 62 7.26 9.84 -11.84
C ALA A 62 7.38 11.13 -11.01
N ASP A 63 6.26 11.66 -10.52
CA ASP A 63 6.25 12.83 -9.65
C ASP A 63 6.60 12.40 -8.22
N GLN A 64 7.74 12.90 -7.72
CA GLN A 64 8.26 12.55 -6.39
C GLN A 64 7.32 13.00 -5.26
N VAL A 65 6.62 14.12 -5.44
CA VAL A 65 5.70 14.65 -4.43
C VAL A 65 4.44 13.79 -4.37
N GLU A 66 3.94 13.34 -5.52
CA GLU A 66 2.82 12.39 -5.58
C GLU A 66 3.18 11.04 -4.95
N SER A 67 4.35 10.49 -5.29
CA SER A 67 4.86 9.25 -4.70
C SER A 67 4.98 9.37 -3.17
N GLU A 68 5.56 10.47 -2.69
CA GLU A 68 5.74 10.74 -1.26
C GLU A 68 4.39 10.86 -0.52
N VAL A 69 3.41 11.55 -1.10
CA VAL A 69 2.06 11.67 -0.50
C VAL A 69 1.41 10.28 -0.34
N LEU A 70 1.51 9.40 -1.33
CA LEU A 70 1.00 8.03 -1.20
C LEU A 70 1.81 7.21 -0.19
N ALA A 71 3.14 7.32 -0.19
CA ALA A 71 3.99 6.61 0.75
C ALA A 71 3.65 6.97 2.21
N GLN A 72 3.55 8.27 2.51
CA GLN A 72 3.21 8.73 3.85
C GLN A 72 1.82 8.28 4.28
N LYS A 73 0.84 8.35 3.38
CA LYS A 73 -0.54 7.94 3.67
C LYS A 73 -0.67 6.43 3.89
N TYR A 74 -0.13 5.61 2.98
CA TYR A 74 -0.45 4.18 2.91
C TYR A 74 0.65 3.29 3.48
N LEU A 75 1.92 3.63 3.28
CA LEU A 75 3.05 2.84 3.81
C LEU A 75 3.35 3.21 5.26
N CYS A 76 3.32 4.51 5.59
CA CYS A 76 3.58 5.01 6.94
C CYS A 76 2.30 5.19 7.79
N GLY A 77 1.12 5.08 7.20
CA GLY A 77 -0.16 5.16 7.91
C GLY A 77 -0.54 6.56 8.41
N LYS A 78 0.06 7.63 7.88
CA LYS A 78 -0.23 9.01 8.28
C LYS A 78 -1.57 9.47 7.73
N THR A 79 -2.17 10.44 8.38
CA THR A 79 -3.30 11.21 7.86
C THR A 79 -2.84 12.17 6.75
N LEU A 80 -3.78 12.70 5.96
CA LEU A 80 -3.43 13.72 4.96
C LEU A 80 -3.02 15.03 5.64
N GLU A 81 -3.57 15.30 6.82
CA GLU A 81 -3.19 16.40 7.70
C GLU A 81 -1.73 16.28 8.16
N GLU A 82 -1.33 15.15 8.73
CA GLU A 82 0.07 14.92 9.14
C GLU A 82 1.02 14.96 7.94
N THR A 83 0.59 14.43 6.80
CA THR A 83 1.37 14.52 5.54
C THR A 83 1.54 15.97 5.08
N ALA A 84 0.50 16.80 5.22
CA ALA A 84 0.56 18.22 4.89
C ALA A 84 1.54 18.99 5.79
N GLU A 85 1.54 18.70 7.09
CA GLU A 85 2.51 19.26 8.03
C GLU A 85 3.95 18.86 7.66
N LEU A 86 4.18 17.59 7.33
CA LEU A 86 5.50 17.08 6.96
C LEU A 86 6.05 17.67 5.66
N LEU A 87 5.18 17.86 4.66
CA LEU A 87 5.56 18.41 3.35
C LEU A 87 5.51 19.95 3.30
N ASN A 88 5.16 20.60 4.40
CA ASN A 88 4.94 22.05 4.48
C ASN A 88 3.95 22.56 3.42
N TYR A 89 2.86 21.82 3.24
CA TYR A 89 1.75 22.14 2.35
C TYR A 89 0.47 22.39 3.14
N SER A 90 -0.48 23.08 2.53
CA SER A 90 -1.84 23.10 3.07
C SER A 90 -2.52 21.74 2.90
N LYS A 91 -3.44 21.40 3.80
CA LYS A 91 -4.29 20.20 3.69
C LYS A 91 -4.92 20.07 2.30
N ARG A 92 -5.47 21.17 1.77
CA ARG A 92 -6.11 21.20 0.45
C ARG A 92 -5.14 20.90 -0.70
N GLN A 93 -3.88 21.32 -0.59
CA GLN A 93 -2.86 20.95 -1.58
C GLN A 93 -2.58 19.45 -1.55
N VAL A 94 -2.40 18.88 -0.35
CA VAL A 94 -2.17 17.43 -0.20
C VAL A 94 -3.36 16.61 -0.67
N GLU A 95 -4.60 17.01 -0.39
CA GLU A 95 -5.79 16.33 -0.92
C GLU A 95 -5.82 16.31 -2.46
N ARG A 96 -5.43 17.41 -3.10
CA ARG A 96 -5.36 17.47 -4.57
C ARG A 96 -4.23 16.62 -5.13
N ILE A 97 -3.05 16.67 -4.50
CA ILE A 97 -1.90 15.84 -4.88
C ILE A 97 -2.26 14.36 -4.69
N HIS A 98 -2.96 14.01 -3.62
CA HIS A 98 -3.41 12.63 -3.35
C HIS A 98 -4.32 12.10 -4.46
N VAL A 99 -5.31 12.89 -4.90
CA VAL A 99 -6.17 12.50 -6.03
C VAL A 99 -5.37 12.36 -7.32
N SER A 100 -4.50 13.33 -7.63
CA SER A 100 -3.61 13.31 -8.80
C SER A 100 -2.69 12.08 -8.81
N ALA A 101 -2.10 11.76 -7.65
CA ALA A 101 -1.26 10.59 -7.46
C ALA A 101 -2.02 9.28 -7.68
N LEU A 102 -3.28 9.20 -7.23
CA LEU A 102 -4.14 8.05 -7.52
C LEU A 102 -4.46 7.96 -9.02
N GLU A 103 -4.66 9.07 -9.72
CA GLU A 103 -4.86 9.05 -11.18
C GLU A 103 -3.63 8.50 -11.91
N HIS A 104 -2.42 8.86 -11.48
CA HIS A 104 -1.16 8.40 -12.07
C HIS A 104 -0.67 7.02 -11.60
N LEU A 105 -1.16 6.51 -10.47
CA LEU A 105 -0.82 5.17 -10.00
C LEU A 105 -1.28 4.10 -10.99
N MET A 106 -0.39 3.16 -11.31
CA MET A 106 -0.69 2.01 -12.16
C MET A 106 -0.52 0.70 -11.36
N PRO A 107 -1.59 0.17 -10.74
CA PRO A 107 -1.51 -1.08 -10.01
C PRO A 107 -1.06 -2.24 -10.90
N SER A 108 -0.01 -2.94 -10.48
CA SER A 108 0.52 -4.11 -11.18
C SER A 108 0.08 -5.43 -10.57
N TYR A 109 -0.42 -5.42 -9.32
CA TYR A 109 -1.01 -6.60 -8.70
C TYR A 109 -2.36 -6.96 -9.32
N VAL A 110 -2.44 -8.14 -9.93
CA VAL A 110 -3.69 -8.74 -10.39
C VAL A 110 -3.96 -9.95 -9.52
N SER A 111 -4.96 -9.84 -8.64
CA SER A 111 -5.46 -10.96 -7.84
C SER A 111 -6.20 -11.99 -8.69
#